data_AF-A0A7J4B3C6-F1
#
_entry.id   AF-A0A7J4B3C6-F1
#
_cell.length_a   1.000
_cell.length_b   1.000
_cell.length_c   1.000
_cell.angle_alpha   90.00
_cell.angle_beta   90.00
_cell.angle_gamma   90.00
#
_symmetry.space_group_name_H-M   'P 1'
#
loop_
_entity.id
_entity.type
_entity.pdbx_description
1 polymer ?
#
loop_
_entity_poly.entity_id
_entity_poly.type
_entity_poly.pdbx_seq_one_letter_code
_entity_poly.pdbx_strand_id
1 'polypeptide(L)'
;MNKELEISNQTLIAAVLMLVIGAGIGYFSYAALNAPIVSNSTTMCSVAGATGPFTPDMKKVNDIGSLLQDVVYLQTGENHTVQYVKYTLQDELVVLDYTIDGAYPQEIYTTKDLKYIVQQPTAVDTFRAQIDSAKAQMEAELKKASEPAPKSDKPEVLLFVMSFCPYGNIAENSMVDVVSLLGDNISFEPVYILSGGNGKYQSLHGTNELNQDVREKIIFKKYGAKKWMEYVYDVNNNCTVDNVETCWKDAAQRHDINVSYVEEEYAKNFNAIADAEVAKTNQYGVQGSPTLIMNGKEYSGARSSEAFKAFICSGFSVQPEKCNTTLSTQQGVSTGSCG
;
A
#
# COMPACT_ATOMS: atom_id res chain seq x y z
N MET A 1 -5.10 -9.21 10.04
CA MET A 1 -6.00 -9.35 8.88
C MET A 1 -6.37 -7.95 8.42
N ASN A 2 -6.04 -7.42 7.25
CA ASN A 2 -5.25 -7.87 6.11
C ASN A 2 -4.44 -6.66 5.65
N LYS A 3 -3.14 -6.85 5.41
CA LYS A 3 -2.20 -5.82 4.99
C LYS A 3 -2.06 -5.96 3.48
N GLU A 4 -2.87 -5.23 2.71
CA GLU A 4 -2.60 -5.04 1.28
C GLU A 4 -1.57 -3.92 1.18
N LEU A 5 -0.34 -4.31 0.81
CA LEU A 5 0.72 -3.37 0.46
C LEU A 5 0.36 -2.74 -0.88
N GLU A 6 0.35 -1.41 -0.92
CA GLU A 6 0.52 -0.68 -2.18
C GLU A 6 2.00 -0.46 -2.47
N ILE A 7 2.31 -0.41 -3.74
CA ILE A 7 3.50 -1.02 -4.29
C ILE A 7 3.91 -0.10 -5.45
N SER A 8 5.05 0.59 -5.32
CA SER A 8 5.66 1.39 -6.40
C SER A 8 5.80 0.55 -7.68
N ASN A 9 5.93 1.17 -8.86
CA ASN A 9 6.10 0.42 -10.12
C ASN A 9 7.28 -0.59 -10.08
N GLN A 10 8.33 -0.31 -9.30
CA GLN A 10 9.41 -1.28 -9.01
C GLN A 10 9.00 -2.33 -7.97
N THR A 11 8.25 -1.93 -6.95
CA THR A 11 7.67 -2.85 -5.98
C THR A 11 6.64 -3.78 -6.66
N LEU A 12 5.97 -3.37 -7.75
CA LEU A 12 4.89 -4.12 -8.42
C LEU A 12 5.50 -5.22 -9.26
N ILE A 13 6.59 -4.88 -9.94
CA ILE A 13 7.51 -5.84 -10.53
C ILE A 13 8.07 -6.79 -9.45
N ALA A 14 8.46 -6.28 -8.27
CA ALA A 14 8.98 -7.10 -7.19
C ALA A 14 7.92 -7.99 -6.49
N ALA A 15 6.67 -7.55 -6.39
CA ALA A 15 5.57 -8.27 -5.77
C ALA A 15 4.97 -9.31 -6.71
N VAL A 16 4.91 -9.02 -8.01
CA VAL A 16 4.66 -10.00 -9.07
C VAL A 16 5.79 -11.03 -9.08
N LEU A 17 7.05 -10.62 -8.96
CA LEU A 17 8.18 -11.55 -8.81
C LEU A 17 8.12 -12.33 -7.49
N MET A 18 7.65 -11.75 -6.38
CA MET A 18 7.50 -12.46 -5.09
C MET A 18 6.32 -13.44 -5.07
N LEU A 19 5.22 -13.15 -5.77
CA LEU A 19 4.12 -14.08 -6.03
C LEU A 19 4.57 -15.27 -6.90
N VAL A 20 5.57 -15.03 -7.75
CA VAL A 20 6.14 -15.97 -8.71
C VAL A 20 7.29 -16.79 -8.08
N ILE A 21 8.04 -16.24 -7.13
CA ILE A 21 9.25 -16.87 -6.56
C ILE A 21 9.02 -17.47 -5.16
N GLY A 22 7.93 -17.14 -4.45
CA GLY A 22 7.59 -17.79 -3.19
C GLY A 22 8.63 -17.51 -2.09
N ALA A 23 8.34 -16.54 -1.22
CA ALA A 23 9.10 -16.39 0.01
C ALA A 23 8.92 -17.66 0.86
N GLY A 24 9.94 -18.54 0.82
CA GLY A 24 10.01 -19.83 1.51
C GLY A 24 10.18 -19.72 3.03
N ILE A 25 9.22 -19.08 3.71
CA ILE A 25 9.12 -19.17 5.17
C ILE A 25 7.66 -19.44 5.55
N GLY A 26 7.44 -20.67 6.00
CA GLY A 26 6.24 -21.25 6.61
C GLY A 26 5.03 -20.35 6.82
N TYR A 27 4.02 -20.54 5.98
CA TYR A 27 2.61 -20.32 6.33
C TYR A 27 1.82 -21.57 5.97
N PHE A 28 1.96 -22.62 6.78
CA PHE A 28 0.89 -23.61 6.90
C PHE A 28 -0.26 -22.92 7.64
N SER A 29 -1.22 -22.39 6.89
CA SER A 29 -2.42 -21.81 7.50
C SER A 29 -3.37 -22.94 7.90
N TYR A 30 -3.65 -23.05 9.20
CA TYR A 30 -4.55 -24.02 9.83
C TYR A 30 -5.98 -24.04 9.25
N ALA A 31 -6.32 -23.09 8.37
CA ALA A 31 -7.60 -22.96 7.69
C ALA A 31 -7.89 -24.06 6.64
N ALA A 32 -6.87 -24.77 6.14
CA ALA A 32 -7.06 -25.83 5.13
C ALA A 32 -7.74 -27.11 5.67
N LEU A 33 -7.89 -27.24 6.99
CA LEU A 33 -8.50 -28.42 7.61
C LEU A 33 -10.03 -28.50 7.48
N ASN A 34 -10.69 -27.41 7.05
CA ASN A 34 -12.17 -27.32 7.03
C ASN A 34 -12.79 -26.95 5.67
N ALA A 35 -12.02 -26.93 4.57
CA ALA A 35 -12.57 -26.62 3.24
C ALA A 35 -13.04 -27.90 2.53
N PRO A 36 -14.28 -27.98 1.99
CA PRO A 36 -14.65 -29.04 1.07
C PRO A 36 -13.98 -28.79 -0.28
N ILE A 37 -13.21 -29.75 -0.80
CA ILE A 37 -12.57 -29.64 -2.12
C ILE A 37 -13.22 -30.59 -3.12
N VAL A 38 -13.68 -29.98 -4.21
CA VAL A 38 -14.10 -30.58 -5.47
C VAL A 38 -12.84 -31.02 -6.22
N SER A 39 -12.67 -32.31 -6.49
CA SER A 39 -11.59 -32.80 -7.33
C SER A 39 -11.97 -32.68 -8.80
N ASN A 40 -11.19 -31.91 -9.57
CA ASN A 40 -11.20 -31.99 -11.03
C ASN A 40 -10.02 -32.86 -11.46
N SER A 41 -10.35 -34.01 -12.06
CA SER A 41 -9.41 -34.94 -12.65
C SER A 41 -8.94 -34.40 -14.00
N THR A 42 -7.66 -34.05 -14.10
CA THR A 42 -7.00 -33.80 -15.38
C THR A 42 -6.14 -35.00 -15.73
N THR A 43 -6.52 -35.69 -16.81
CA THR A 43 -5.76 -36.79 -17.41
C THR A 43 -4.45 -36.25 -17.98
N MET A 44 -3.30 -36.73 -17.48
CA MET A 44 -1.99 -36.41 -18.03
C MET A 44 -1.44 -37.54 -18.92
N CYS A 45 -0.91 -37.14 -20.08
CA CYS A 45 -0.27 -38.01 -21.07
C CYS A 45 1.04 -38.61 -20.55
N SER A 46 1.24 -39.90 -20.80
CA SER A 46 2.45 -40.65 -20.44
C SER A 46 3.59 -40.40 -21.43
N VAL A 47 4.78 -40.07 -20.94
CA VAL A 47 6.04 -40.20 -21.69
C VAL A 47 6.95 -41.20 -20.98
N ALA A 48 7.49 -42.14 -21.74
CA ALA A 48 8.25 -43.28 -21.28
C ALA A 48 9.66 -42.89 -20.82
N GLY A 49 10.06 -43.33 -19.62
CA GLY A 49 11.45 -43.20 -19.17
C GLY A 49 11.74 -43.55 -17.71
N ALA A 50 11.52 -44.80 -17.28
CA ALA A 50 12.28 -45.52 -16.23
C ALA A 50 11.59 -46.86 -15.92
N THR A 51 12.12 -47.97 -16.42
CA THR A 51 11.47 -49.29 -16.38
C THR A 51 11.90 -50.14 -15.17
N GLY A 52 11.77 -49.59 -13.96
CA GLY A 52 11.83 -50.37 -12.71
C GLY A 52 10.83 -49.80 -11.69
N PRO A 53 10.14 -50.64 -10.89
CA PRO A 53 9.20 -50.13 -9.90
C PRO A 53 9.98 -49.38 -8.81
N PHE A 54 9.79 -48.07 -8.71
CA PHE A 54 10.29 -47.29 -7.58
C PHE A 54 9.74 -47.88 -6.28
N THR A 55 10.62 -48.11 -5.31
CA THR A 55 10.25 -48.51 -3.95
C THR A 55 10.93 -47.54 -2.99
N PRO A 56 10.18 -46.77 -2.19
CA PRO A 56 10.78 -45.78 -1.30
C PRO A 56 11.58 -46.46 -0.18
N ASP A 57 12.73 -45.89 0.14
CA ASP A 57 13.49 -46.27 1.33
C ASP A 57 12.74 -45.80 2.58
N MET A 58 12.06 -46.75 3.25
CA MET A 58 11.20 -46.44 4.40
C MET A 58 11.97 -45.83 5.58
N LYS A 59 13.29 -46.05 5.69
CA LYS A 59 14.08 -45.36 6.71
C LYS A 59 14.09 -43.86 6.43
N LYS A 60 14.34 -43.46 5.18
CA LYS A 60 14.36 -42.05 4.78
C LYS A 60 12.97 -41.41 4.83
N VAL A 61 11.92 -42.15 4.46
CA VAL A 61 10.52 -41.70 4.60
C VAL A 61 10.20 -41.40 6.07
N ASN A 62 10.62 -42.27 7.00
CA ASN A 62 10.40 -42.06 8.43
C ASN A 62 11.27 -40.92 8.99
N ASP A 63 12.51 -40.77 8.49
CA ASP A 63 13.39 -39.65 8.85
C ASP A 63 12.74 -38.30 8.43
N ILE A 64 12.17 -38.21 7.21
CA ILE A 64 11.41 -37.03 6.74
C ILE A 64 10.15 -36.81 7.60
N GLY A 65 9.43 -37.86 7.97
CA GLY A 65 8.25 -37.76 8.84
C GLY A 65 8.57 -37.21 10.22
N SER A 66 9.68 -37.64 10.82
CA SER A 66 10.16 -37.10 12.10
C SER A 66 10.50 -35.62 12.01
N LEU A 67 11.15 -35.20 10.92
CA LEU A 67 11.44 -33.78 10.68
C LEU A 67 10.16 -32.95 10.52
N LEU A 68 9.13 -33.50 9.84
CA LEU A 68 7.83 -32.83 9.74
C LEU A 68 7.17 -32.68 11.11
N GLN A 69 7.28 -33.69 11.98
CA GLN A 69 6.79 -33.61 13.36
C GLN A 69 7.47 -32.50 14.16
N ASP A 70 8.79 -32.34 14.03
CA ASP A 70 9.54 -31.24 14.66
C ASP A 70 9.09 -29.87 14.12
N VAL A 71 8.86 -29.75 12.81
CA VAL A 71 8.35 -28.50 12.20
C VAL A 71 6.99 -28.14 12.77
N VAL A 72 6.08 -29.11 12.92
CA VAL A 72 4.75 -28.89 13.47
C VAL A 72 4.84 -28.47 14.95
N TYR A 73 5.71 -29.11 15.74
CA TYR A 73 5.96 -28.71 17.13
C TYR A 73 6.48 -27.27 17.22
N LEU A 74 7.45 -26.89 16.38
CA LEU A 74 7.98 -25.52 16.36
C LEU A 74 6.94 -24.47 15.97
N GLN A 75 5.94 -24.84 15.16
CA GLN A 75 4.87 -23.93 14.74
C GLN A 75 3.75 -23.78 15.78
N THR A 76 3.43 -24.86 16.50
CA THR A 76 2.24 -24.92 17.37
C THR A 76 2.59 -24.83 18.85
N GLY A 77 3.81 -25.20 19.24
CA GLY A 77 4.19 -25.42 20.64
C GLY A 77 3.63 -26.71 21.24
N GLU A 78 2.95 -27.55 20.44
CA GLU A 78 2.29 -28.77 20.88
C GLU A 78 2.86 -30.01 20.17
N ASN A 79 2.83 -31.15 20.84
CA ASN A 79 3.25 -32.42 20.25
C ASN A 79 2.11 -32.99 19.41
N HIS A 80 2.34 -33.11 18.11
CA HIS A 80 1.42 -33.74 17.16
C HIS A 80 1.96 -35.08 16.66
N THR A 81 1.08 -35.97 16.23
CA THR A 81 1.44 -37.27 15.64
C THR A 81 1.48 -37.17 14.12
N VAL A 82 2.66 -37.41 13.53
CA VAL A 82 2.83 -37.45 12.07
C VAL A 82 2.89 -38.89 11.60
N GLN A 83 2.06 -39.26 10.62
CA GLN A 83 2.03 -40.63 10.07
C GLN A 83 2.11 -40.62 8.56
N TYR A 84 3.06 -41.37 8.02
CA TYR A 84 3.15 -41.63 6.58
C TYR A 84 1.94 -42.44 6.09
N VAL A 85 1.37 -42.04 4.95
CA VAL A 85 0.18 -42.64 4.34
C VAL A 85 0.54 -43.43 3.09
N LYS A 86 1.08 -42.74 2.08
CA LYS A 86 1.41 -43.29 0.76
C LYS A 86 2.42 -42.40 0.04
N TYR A 87 2.90 -42.90 -1.10
CA TYR A 87 3.63 -42.08 -2.04
C TYR A 87 2.94 -42.06 -3.40
N THR A 88 3.15 -40.99 -4.16
CA THR A 88 2.77 -40.87 -5.57
C THR A 88 3.99 -40.48 -6.39
N LEU A 89 4.18 -41.10 -7.56
CA LEU A 89 5.21 -40.65 -8.51
C LEU A 89 4.64 -39.53 -9.38
N GLN A 90 5.36 -38.43 -9.46
CA GLN A 90 5.11 -37.34 -10.41
C GLN A 90 6.38 -37.11 -11.22
N ASP A 91 6.52 -37.88 -12.31
CA ASP A 91 7.70 -37.90 -13.18
C ASP A 91 9.02 -38.16 -12.43
N GLU A 92 9.84 -37.12 -12.23
CA GLU A 92 11.11 -37.17 -11.50
C GLU A 92 10.99 -36.89 -10.00
N LEU A 93 9.79 -36.56 -9.53
CA LEU A 93 9.48 -36.31 -8.14
C LEU A 93 8.69 -37.45 -7.52
N VAL A 94 8.85 -37.57 -6.21
CA VAL A 94 8.04 -38.42 -5.33
C VAL A 94 7.28 -37.49 -4.42
N VAL A 95 5.97 -37.66 -4.34
CA VAL A 95 5.11 -36.98 -3.37
C VAL A 95 4.86 -37.95 -2.23
N LEU A 96 5.25 -37.58 -1.01
CA LEU A 96 4.99 -38.34 0.20
C LEU A 96 3.82 -37.71 0.95
N ASP A 97 2.80 -38.50 1.25
CA ASP A 97 1.62 -38.04 1.99
C ASP A 97 1.78 -38.38 3.47
N TYR A 98 1.64 -37.39 4.35
CA TYR A 98 1.67 -37.57 5.80
C TYR A 98 0.41 -37.01 6.45
N THR A 99 -0.23 -37.72 7.36
CA THR A 99 -1.30 -37.13 8.20
C THR A 99 -0.70 -36.48 9.44
N ILE A 100 -1.34 -35.43 9.95
CA ILE A 100 -1.07 -34.83 11.26
C ILE A 100 -2.30 -35.09 12.12
N ASP A 101 -2.15 -35.84 13.21
CA ASP A 101 -3.24 -36.31 14.08
C ASP A 101 -4.41 -36.96 13.33
N GLY A 102 -4.10 -37.67 12.24
CA GLY A 102 -5.10 -38.32 11.39
C GLY A 102 -5.88 -37.37 10.48
N ALA A 103 -5.57 -36.07 10.48
CA ALA A 103 -6.15 -35.11 9.56
C ALA A 103 -5.48 -35.15 8.17
N TYR A 104 -6.09 -34.46 7.19
CA TYR A 104 -5.74 -34.48 5.77
C TYR A 104 -4.23 -34.60 5.47
N PRO A 105 -3.86 -35.41 4.46
CA PRO A 105 -2.46 -35.62 4.12
C PRO A 105 -1.80 -34.30 3.74
N GLN A 106 -0.67 -34.02 4.37
CA GLN A 106 0.32 -33.04 3.98
C GLN A 106 1.22 -33.66 2.93
N GLU A 107 1.33 -33.00 1.79
CA GLU A 107 2.16 -33.45 0.67
C GLU A 107 3.58 -32.90 0.81
N ILE A 108 4.57 -33.79 0.83
CA ILE A 108 5.99 -33.44 0.80
C ILE A 108 6.58 -33.94 -0.51
N TYR A 109 6.99 -33.00 -1.36
CA TYR A 109 7.63 -33.30 -2.63
C TYR A 109 9.13 -33.53 -2.41
N THR A 110 9.67 -34.58 -3.01
CA THR A 110 11.09 -34.94 -2.87
C THR A 110 11.64 -35.55 -4.16
N THR A 111 12.96 -35.60 -4.28
CA THR A 111 13.64 -36.35 -5.34
C THR A 111 13.47 -37.86 -5.14
N LYS A 112 13.60 -38.65 -6.22
CA LYS A 112 13.51 -40.13 -6.16
C LYS A 112 14.48 -40.79 -5.17
N ASP A 113 15.63 -40.17 -4.87
CA ASP A 113 16.57 -40.69 -3.87
C ASP A 113 16.22 -40.29 -2.40
N LEU A 114 15.10 -39.57 -2.22
CA LEU A 114 14.58 -39.01 -0.96
C LEU A 114 15.60 -38.11 -0.25
N LYS A 115 16.53 -37.51 -1.01
CA LYS A 115 17.64 -36.70 -0.47
C LYS A 115 17.31 -35.22 -0.37
N TYR A 116 16.52 -34.71 -1.32
CA TYR A 116 16.15 -33.29 -1.36
C TYR A 116 14.64 -33.14 -1.24
N ILE A 117 14.20 -32.26 -0.35
CA ILE A 117 12.81 -31.79 -0.31
C ILE A 117 12.68 -30.64 -1.30
N VAL A 118 11.73 -30.75 -2.22
CA VAL A 118 11.43 -29.73 -3.22
C VAL A 118 10.27 -28.90 -2.68
N GLN A 119 10.54 -27.64 -2.38
CA GLN A 119 9.50 -26.74 -1.90
C GLN A 119 8.69 -26.23 -3.09
N GLN A 120 7.36 -26.42 -3.05
CA GLN A 120 6.38 -25.85 -3.99
C GLN A 120 6.72 -26.07 -5.48
N PRO A 121 6.86 -27.32 -5.95
CA PRO A 121 7.08 -27.55 -7.37
C PRO A 121 5.90 -27.01 -8.17
N THR A 122 6.18 -26.04 -9.04
CA THR A 122 5.18 -25.44 -9.92
C THR A 122 5.40 -25.96 -11.33
N ALA A 123 4.35 -26.52 -11.93
CA ALA A 123 4.41 -26.93 -13.33
C ALA A 123 4.73 -25.73 -14.23
N VAL A 124 5.60 -25.92 -15.23
CA VAL A 124 6.05 -24.84 -16.12
C VAL A 124 4.88 -24.14 -16.81
N ASP A 125 3.83 -24.88 -17.20
CA ASP A 125 2.66 -24.29 -17.85
C ASP A 125 1.80 -23.46 -16.87
N THR A 126 1.68 -23.90 -15.61
CA THR A 126 1.06 -23.11 -14.54
C THR A 126 1.83 -21.81 -14.31
N PHE A 127 3.15 -21.91 -14.21
CA PHE A 127 4.03 -20.76 -14.04
C PHE A 127 3.93 -19.80 -15.23
N ARG A 128 3.90 -20.33 -16.46
CA ARG A 128 3.71 -19.54 -17.67
C ARG A 128 2.37 -18.80 -17.65
N ALA A 129 1.28 -19.47 -17.28
CA ALA A 129 -0.03 -18.84 -17.17
C ALA A 129 -0.06 -17.72 -16.11
N GLN A 130 0.61 -17.92 -14.96
CA GLN A 130 0.77 -16.89 -13.93
C GLN A 130 1.54 -15.67 -14.46
N ILE A 131 2.64 -15.90 -15.18
CA ILE A 131 3.43 -14.82 -15.80
C ILE A 131 2.63 -14.07 -16.86
N ASP A 132 1.90 -14.78 -17.73
CA ASP A 132 1.11 -14.16 -18.78
C ASP A 132 -0.03 -13.31 -18.20
N SER A 133 -0.70 -13.79 -17.16
CA SER A 133 -1.70 -13.01 -16.41
C SER A 133 -1.10 -11.76 -15.78
N ALA A 134 0.06 -11.88 -15.13
CA ALA A 134 0.72 -10.74 -14.49
C ALA A 134 1.21 -9.69 -15.49
N LYS A 135 1.70 -10.11 -16.66
CA LYS A 135 2.04 -9.20 -17.77
C LYS A 135 0.83 -8.44 -18.27
N ALA A 136 -0.28 -9.13 -18.51
CA ALA A 136 -1.51 -8.49 -18.97
C ALA A 136 -2.02 -7.44 -17.95
N GLN A 137 -1.94 -7.74 -16.65
CA GLN A 137 -2.27 -6.79 -15.59
C GLN A 137 -1.35 -5.57 -15.59
N MET A 138 -0.03 -5.79 -15.69
CA MET A 138 0.95 -4.71 -15.77
C MET A 138 0.71 -3.81 -16.99
N GLU A 139 0.46 -4.41 -18.16
CA GLU A 139 0.16 -3.66 -19.38
C GLU A 139 -1.12 -2.82 -19.26
N ALA A 140 -2.15 -3.35 -18.59
CA ALA A 140 -3.38 -2.62 -18.31
C ALA A 140 -3.14 -1.42 -17.38
N GLU A 141 -2.35 -1.59 -16.31
CA GLU A 141 -1.99 -0.51 -15.38
C GLU A 141 -1.13 0.56 -16.05
N LEU A 142 -0.14 0.17 -16.87
CA LEU A 142 0.68 1.11 -17.64
C LEU A 142 -0.18 1.91 -18.63
N LYS A 143 -1.16 1.27 -19.27
CA LYS A 143 -2.11 1.96 -20.15
C LYS A 143 -2.94 2.98 -19.38
N LYS A 144 -3.51 2.60 -18.23
CA LYS A 144 -4.27 3.52 -17.35
C LYS A 144 -3.40 4.67 -16.83
N ALA A 145 -2.14 4.41 -16.49
CA ALA A 145 -1.17 5.43 -16.08
C ALA A 145 -0.74 6.36 -17.23
N SER A 146 -0.94 5.98 -18.48
CA SER A 146 -0.69 6.84 -19.65
C SER A 146 -1.89 7.68 -20.07
N GLU A 147 -3.11 7.34 -19.63
CA GLU A 147 -4.31 8.09 -19.98
C GLU A 147 -4.34 9.46 -19.27
N PRO A 148 -4.74 10.53 -19.97
CA PRO A 148 -4.93 11.84 -19.34
C PRO A 148 -6.01 11.74 -18.26
N ALA A 149 -5.92 12.60 -17.25
CA ALA A 149 -6.93 12.66 -16.20
C ALA A 149 -8.33 12.85 -16.81
N PRO A 150 -9.37 12.17 -16.27
CA PRO A 150 -10.75 12.46 -16.62
C PRO A 150 -11.02 13.96 -16.49
N LYS A 151 -11.75 14.54 -17.45
CA LYS A 151 -12.08 15.96 -17.43
C LYS A 151 -13.40 16.22 -16.72
N SER A 152 -13.51 17.35 -16.04
CA SER A 152 -14.76 17.80 -15.40
C SER A 152 -14.88 19.33 -15.42
N ASP A 153 -16.08 19.86 -15.14
CA ASP A 153 -16.30 21.31 -15.09
C ASP A 153 -15.65 21.94 -13.84
N LYS A 154 -15.57 21.15 -12.76
CA LYS A 154 -14.93 21.51 -11.49
C LYS A 154 -14.03 20.35 -11.06
N PRO A 155 -12.75 20.33 -11.48
CA PRO A 155 -11.81 19.28 -11.12
C PRO A 155 -11.71 19.10 -9.61
N GLU A 156 -11.76 17.85 -9.16
CA GLU A 156 -11.37 17.47 -7.80
C GLU A 156 -9.85 17.50 -7.74
N VAL A 157 -9.30 18.18 -6.74
CA VAL A 157 -7.86 18.36 -6.53
C VAL A 157 -7.54 18.01 -5.08
N LEU A 158 -6.93 16.86 -4.88
CA LEU A 158 -6.52 16.36 -3.57
C LEU A 158 -5.01 16.52 -3.42
N LEU A 159 -4.58 17.24 -2.39
CA LEU A 159 -3.18 17.36 -2.02
C LEU A 159 -2.94 16.56 -0.74
N PHE A 160 -2.32 15.39 -0.88
CA PHE A 160 -1.95 14.53 0.23
C PHE A 160 -0.63 14.98 0.83
N VAL A 161 -0.63 15.31 2.12
CA VAL A 161 0.50 15.91 2.85
C VAL A 161 0.59 15.38 4.28
N MET A 162 1.68 15.72 4.95
CA MET A 162 1.90 15.57 6.40
C MET A 162 2.56 16.88 6.85
N SER A 163 2.10 17.43 7.97
CA SER A 163 2.59 18.71 8.50
C SER A 163 4.11 18.64 8.74
N PHE A 164 4.86 19.69 8.39
CA PHE A 164 6.32 19.74 8.52
C PHE A 164 7.13 18.79 7.62
N CYS A 165 6.49 17.99 6.76
CA CYS A 165 7.24 17.27 5.73
C CYS A 165 7.92 18.28 4.80
N PRO A 166 9.27 18.29 4.67
CA PRO A 166 9.95 19.33 3.88
C PRO A 166 9.48 19.39 2.42
N TYR A 167 9.18 18.23 1.83
CA TYR A 167 8.62 18.16 0.48
C TYR A 167 7.14 18.55 0.43
N GLY A 168 6.37 18.24 1.49
CA GLY A 168 4.99 18.66 1.68
C GLY A 168 4.87 20.18 1.69
N ASN A 169 5.67 20.84 2.54
CA ASN A 169 5.70 22.29 2.68
C ASN A 169 6.03 22.99 1.33
N ILE A 170 6.91 22.41 0.51
CA ILE A 170 7.20 22.94 -0.83
C ILE A 170 5.96 22.87 -1.73
N ALA A 171 5.23 21.76 -1.69
CA ALA A 171 4.01 21.60 -2.48
C ALA A 171 2.89 22.51 -1.98
N GLU A 172 2.68 22.62 -0.67
CA GLU A 172 1.72 23.55 -0.05
C GLU A 172 2.01 24.99 -0.47
N ASN A 173 3.25 25.44 -0.32
CA ASN A 173 3.68 26.78 -0.73
C ASN A 173 3.47 27.01 -2.23
N SER A 174 3.77 26.02 -3.07
CA SER A 174 3.54 26.10 -4.52
C SER A 174 2.05 26.15 -4.88
N MET A 175 1.20 25.52 -4.07
CA MET A 175 -0.25 25.46 -4.28
C MET A 175 -0.96 26.76 -3.87
N VAL A 176 -0.32 27.63 -3.08
CA VAL A 176 -0.88 28.94 -2.64
C VAL A 176 -1.36 29.77 -3.83
N ASP A 177 -0.50 29.98 -4.81
CA ASP A 177 -0.84 30.78 -6.00
C ASP A 177 -1.90 30.09 -6.86
N VAL A 178 -1.87 28.76 -6.91
CA VAL A 178 -2.79 27.95 -7.72
C VAL A 178 -4.20 28.01 -7.16
N VAL A 179 -4.37 27.82 -5.86
CA VAL A 179 -5.70 27.88 -5.20
C VAL A 179 -6.18 29.33 -5.09
N SER A 180 -5.28 30.31 -4.93
CA SER A 180 -5.66 31.73 -5.02
C SER A 180 -6.21 32.09 -6.40
N LEU A 181 -5.64 31.52 -7.45
CA LEU A 181 -6.09 31.73 -8.84
C LEU A 181 -7.37 30.95 -9.15
N LEU A 182 -7.37 29.63 -8.91
CA LEU A 182 -8.37 28.68 -9.40
C LEU A 182 -9.39 28.24 -8.34
N GLY A 183 -9.26 28.62 -7.08
CA GLY A 183 -9.97 28.01 -5.93
C GLY A 183 -11.48 27.85 -6.10
N ASP A 184 -12.18 28.84 -6.65
CA ASP A 184 -13.63 28.75 -6.88
C ASP A 184 -14.01 27.77 -8.01
N ASN A 185 -13.07 27.55 -8.95
CA ASN A 185 -13.20 26.70 -10.12
C ASN A 185 -12.79 25.25 -9.88
N ILE A 186 -12.22 24.91 -8.72
CA ILE A 186 -11.78 23.55 -8.36
C ILE A 186 -12.38 23.11 -7.03
N SER A 187 -12.44 21.81 -6.81
CA SER A 187 -12.73 21.23 -5.49
C SER A 187 -11.40 20.85 -4.85
N PHE A 188 -10.72 21.83 -4.25
CA PHE A 188 -9.44 21.61 -3.58
C PHE A 188 -9.64 21.08 -2.16
N GLU A 189 -8.88 20.06 -1.79
CA GLU A 189 -8.82 19.54 -0.42
C GLU A 189 -7.39 19.10 -0.05
N PRO A 190 -6.82 19.59 1.07
CA PRO A 190 -5.68 18.95 1.69
C PRO A 190 -6.13 17.69 2.42
N VAL A 191 -5.42 16.58 2.18
CA VAL A 191 -5.64 15.29 2.83
C VAL A 191 -4.39 14.93 3.62
N TYR A 192 -4.55 14.57 4.89
CA TYR A 192 -3.41 14.22 5.74
C TYR A 192 -3.15 12.73 5.70
N ILE A 193 -1.91 12.36 5.42
CA ILE A 193 -1.49 10.96 5.30
C ILE A 193 -1.36 10.39 6.71
N LEU A 194 -2.39 9.69 7.15
CA LEU A 194 -2.44 9.04 8.46
C LEU A 194 -2.58 7.54 8.30
N SER A 195 -2.10 6.80 9.31
CA SER A 195 -2.31 5.36 9.44
C SER A 195 -2.90 5.00 10.80
N GLY A 196 -3.45 3.80 10.91
CA GLY A 196 -4.03 3.29 12.16
C GLY A 196 -5.55 3.10 12.09
N GLY A 197 -6.21 3.20 13.25
CA GLY A 197 -7.65 3.00 13.41
C GLY A 197 -8.04 2.64 14.84
N ASN A 198 -9.34 2.66 15.13
CA ASN A 198 -9.88 2.35 16.47
C ASN A 198 -9.27 3.21 17.60
N GLY A 199 -9.14 4.52 17.37
CA GLY A 199 -8.58 5.46 18.36
C GLY A 199 -7.05 5.43 18.49
N LYS A 200 -6.34 4.68 17.64
CA LYS A 200 -4.88 4.64 17.60
C LYS A 200 -4.40 5.06 16.21
N TYR A 201 -3.90 6.29 16.10
CA TYR A 201 -3.45 6.86 14.82
C TYR A 201 -1.99 7.24 14.89
N GLN A 202 -1.36 7.29 13.71
CA GLN A 202 0.05 7.63 13.55
C GLN A 202 0.22 8.48 12.29
N SER A 203 1.01 9.53 12.43
CA SER A 203 1.68 10.21 11.31
C SER A 203 3.17 9.82 11.33
N LEU A 204 3.89 10.01 10.22
CA LEU A 204 5.22 9.42 10.01
C LEU A 204 6.26 9.90 11.05
N HIS A 205 6.16 11.16 11.48
CA HIS A 205 7.11 11.81 12.39
C HIS A 205 6.55 11.98 13.81
N GLY A 206 5.49 11.24 14.16
CA GLY A 206 5.01 11.10 15.53
C GLY A 206 3.84 12.00 15.91
N THR A 207 3.60 12.11 17.22
CA THR A 207 2.35 12.65 17.77
C THR A 207 2.15 14.13 17.47
N ASN A 208 3.20 14.95 17.48
CA ASN A 208 3.07 16.39 17.21
C ASN A 208 2.63 16.67 15.77
N GLU A 209 3.16 15.90 14.81
CA GLU A 209 2.73 15.94 13.40
C GLU A 209 1.25 15.50 13.29
N LEU A 210 0.90 14.35 13.87
CA LEU A 210 -0.50 13.86 13.89
C LEU A 210 -1.47 14.90 14.47
N ASN A 211 -1.11 15.53 15.57
CA ASN A 211 -1.95 16.55 16.20
C ASN A 211 -2.11 17.77 15.28
N GLN A 212 -1.03 18.19 14.62
CA GLN A 212 -1.04 19.32 13.70
C GLN A 212 -1.84 19.00 12.42
N ASP A 213 -1.69 17.81 11.86
CA ASP A 213 -2.47 17.32 10.71
C ASP A 213 -3.98 17.45 10.96
N VAL A 214 -4.44 17.03 12.15
CA VAL A 214 -5.85 17.14 12.53
C VAL A 214 -6.28 18.60 12.74
N ARG A 215 -5.45 19.45 13.37
CA ARG A 215 -5.74 20.88 13.54
C ARG A 215 -5.90 21.59 12.21
N GLU A 216 -4.98 21.32 11.28
CA GLU A 216 -5.04 21.90 9.94
C GLU A 216 -6.28 21.43 9.18
N LYS A 217 -6.66 20.15 9.31
CA LYS A 217 -7.91 19.65 8.73
C LYS A 217 -9.15 20.32 9.33
N ILE A 218 -9.17 20.58 10.64
CA ILE A 218 -10.25 21.33 11.30
C ILE A 218 -10.34 22.74 10.73
N ILE A 219 -9.20 23.42 10.58
CA ILE A 219 -9.12 24.78 10.04
C ILE A 219 -9.61 24.80 8.59
N PHE A 220 -9.17 23.85 7.76
CA PHE A 220 -9.64 23.72 6.38
C PHE A 220 -11.16 23.54 6.31
N LYS A 221 -11.72 22.61 7.09
CA LYS A 221 -13.17 22.34 7.09
C LYS A 221 -14.00 23.55 7.56
N LYS A 222 -13.49 24.33 8.50
CA LYS A 222 -14.22 25.48 9.07
C LYS A 222 -14.10 26.74 8.22
N TYR A 223 -12.90 27.05 7.74
CA TYR A 223 -12.57 28.35 7.15
C TYR A 223 -12.27 28.29 5.65
N GLY A 224 -12.13 27.08 5.07
CA GLY A 224 -11.87 26.87 3.66
C GLY A 224 -10.39 27.02 3.27
N ALA A 225 -10.11 26.73 2.00
CA ALA A 225 -8.76 26.57 1.47
C ALA A 225 -7.87 27.81 1.65
N LYS A 226 -8.41 29.02 1.42
CA LYS A 226 -7.63 30.26 1.52
C LYS A 226 -7.08 30.46 2.94
N LYS A 227 -7.94 30.34 3.95
CA LYS A 227 -7.55 30.53 5.35
C LYS A 227 -6.63 29.43 5.83
N TRP A 228 -6.87 28.19 5.38
CA TRP A 228 -5.96 27.07 5.63
C TRP A 228 -4.56 27.34 5.08
N MET A 229 -4.42 27.83 3.85
CA MET A 229 -3.10 28.14 3.27
C MET A 229 -2.37 29.27 4.01
N GLU A 230 -3.09 30.34 4.38
CA GLU A 230 -2.52 31.42 5.19
C GLU A 230 -1.92 30.87 6.50
N TYR A 231 -2.68 30.01 7.19
CA TYR A 231 -2.26 29.37 8.43
C TYR A 231 -1.09 28.39 8.25
N VAL A 232 -1.18 27.47 7.29
CA VAL A 232 -0.14 26.46 7.04
C VAL A 232 1.16 27.14 6.62
N TYR A 233 1.10 28.18 5.79
CA TYR A 233 2.29 28.95 5.43
C TYR A 233 2.96 29.57 6.67
N ASP A 234 2.19 30.15 7.59
CA ASP A 234 2.73 30.70 8.84
C ASP A 234 3.36 29.60 9.72
N VAL A 235 2.65 28.49 9.95
CA VAL A 235 3.15 27.35 10.73
C VAL A 235 4.46 26.81 10.14
N ASN A 236 4.51 26.61 8.82
CA ASN A 236 5.69 26.10 8.11
C ASN A 236 6.92 27.01 8.22
N ASN A 237 6.73 28.33 8.40
CA ASN A 237 7.83 29.29 8.48
C ASN A 237 8.21 29.66 9.93
N ASN A 238 7.27 29.57 10.87
CA ASN A 238 7.45 30.11 12.23
C ASN A 238 7.37 29.04 13.34
N CYS A 239 6.97 27.81 13.01
CA CYS A 239 6.92 26.69 13.94
C CYS A 239 7.85 25.55 13.53
N THR A 240 8.13 24.66 14.46
CA THR A 240 8.81 23.38 14.24
C THR A 240 7.96 22.26 14.82
N VAL A 241 8.18 21.03 14.36
CA VAL A 241 7.49 19.86 14.92
C VAL A 241 7.66 19.74 16.44
N ASP A 242 8.80 20.19 16.99
CA ASP A 242 9.08 20.13 18.43
C ASP A 242 8.28 21.14 19.26
N ASN A 243 7.94 22.31 18.68
CA ASN A 243 7.25 23.39 19.39
C ASN A 243 5.80 23.61 18.96
N VAL A 244 5.32 22.85 17.96
CA VAL A 244 4.02 23.11 17.32
C VAL A 244 2.87 23.12 18.30
N GLU A 245 2.89 22.28 19.34
CA GLU A 245 1.83 22.17 20.36
C GLU A 245 1.47 23.50 21.05
N THR A 246 2.40 24.45 21.11
CA THR A 246 2.13 25.82 21.56
C THR A 246 2.17 26.82 20.40
N CYS A 247 3.12 26.69 19.49
CA CYS A 247 3.36 27.65 18.40
C CYS A 247 2.16 27.80 17.45
N TRP A 248 1.37 26.74 17.24
CA TRP A 248 0.21 26.74 16.35
C TRP A 248 -0.83 27.80 16.75
N LYS A 249 -0.94 28.13 18.04
CA LYS A 249 -1.92 29.09 18.56
C LYS A 249 -1.59 30.51 18.14
N ASP A 250 -0.32 30.87 18.15
CA ASP A 250 0.13 32.19 17.74
C ASP A 250 -0.10 32.39 16.24
N ALA A 251 0.17 31.36 15.43
CA ALA A 251 -0.14 31.35 14.00
C ALA A 251 -1.66 31.47 13.76
N ALA A 252 -2.47 30.71 14.48
CA ALA A 252 -3.93 30.81 14.39
C ALA A 252 -4.44 32.22 14.72
N GLN A 253 -3.93 32.83 15.80
CA GLN A 253 -4.32 34.19 16.20
C GLN A 253 -3.94 35.25 15.16
N ARG A 254 -2.76 35.16 14.55
CA ARG A 254 -2.33 36.10 13.49
C ARG A 254 -3.23 36.07 12.25
N HIS A 255 -3.93 34.97 12.03
CA HIS A 255 -4.81 34.76 10.89
C HIS A 255 -6.31 34.83 11.22
N ASP A 256 -6.67 35.34 12.40
CA ASP A 256 -8.05 35.45 12.90
C ASP A 256 -8.76 34.09 13.01
N ILE A 257 -8.02 33.02 13.28
CA ILE A 257 -8.56 31.68 13.53
C ILE A 257 -8.87 31.57 15.03
N ASN A 258 -10.12 31.21 15.34
CA ASN A 258 -10.55 30.99 16.71
C ASN A 258 -9.88 29.74 17.30
N VAL A 259 -8.86 29.95 18.14
CA VAL A 259 -8.10 28.89 18.83
C VAL A 259 -9.01 28.01 19.68
N SER A 260 -9.92 28.59 20.46
CA SER A 260 -10.83 27.82 21.32
C SER A 260 -11.74 26.91 20.51
N TYR A 261 -12.24 27.37 19.36
CA TYR A 261 -13.00 26.52 18.45
C TYR A 261 -12.17 25.34 17.94
N VAL A 262 -10.91 25.55 17.54
CA VAL A 262 -10.05 24.48 17.06
C VAL A 262 -9.76 23.47 18.17
N GLU A 263 -9.49 23.92 19.40
CA GLU A 263 -9.27 23.04 20.56
C GLU A 263 -10.51 22.22 20.91
N GLU A 264 -11.69 22.85 20.92
CA GLU A 264 -12.97 22.17 21.18
C GLU A 264 -13.28 21.13 20.10
N GLU A 265 -13.14 21.50 18.83
CA GLU A 265 -13.39 20.61 17.70
C GLU A 265 -12.40 19.45 17.66
N TYR A 266 -11.13 19.71 17.99
CA TYR A 266 -10.10 18.70 18.14
C TYR A 266 -10.48 17.71 19.25
N ALA A 267 -10.75 18.18 20.46
CA ALA A 267 -11.10 17.33 21.59
C ALA A 267 -12.35 16.47 21.33
N LYS A 268 -13.32 17.01 20.59
CA LYS A 268 -14.58 16.35 20.30
C LYS A 268 -14.48 15.35 19.13
N ASN A 269 -13.78 15.71 18.06
CA ASN A 269 -13.88 15.00 16.77
C ASN A 269 -12.56 14.42 16.25
N PHE A 270 -11.48 14.42 17.06
CA PHE A 270 -10.18 13.88 16.67
C PHE A 270 -10.27 12.52 15.96
N ASN A 271 -10.89 11.52 16.59
CA ASN A 271 -11.00 10.17 16.01
C ASN A 271 -11.75 10.17 14.67
N ALA A 272 -12.86 10.89 14.58
CA ALA A 272 -13.68 10.93 13.37
C ALA A 272 -12.95 11.62 12.20
N ILE A 273 -12.14 12.64 12.49
CA ILE A 273 -11.30 13.30 11.49
C ILE A 273 -10.16 12.36 11.07
N ALA A 274 -9.44 11.78 12.02
CA ALA A 274 -8.35 10.86 11.73
C ALA A 274 -8.82 9.61 10.95
N ASP A 275 -9.98 9.03 11.29
CA ASP A 275 -10.58 7.92 10.55
C ASP A 275 -10.89 8.30 9.09
N ALA A 276 -11.40 9.52 8.86
CA ALA A 276 -11.68 10.01 7.51
C ALA A 276 -10.40 10.22 6.68
N GLU A 277 -9.35 10.75 7.29
CA GLU A 277 -8.04 10.94 6.63
C GLU A 277 -7.35 9.60 6.34
N VAL A 278 -7.39 8.63 7.27
CA VAL A 278 -6.92 7.25 7.03
C VAL A 278 -7.71 6.59 5.90
N ALA A 279 -9.04 6.73 5.89
CA ALA A 279 -9.89 6.16 4.85
C ALA A 279 -9.54 6.73 3.47
N LYS A 280 -9.34 8.04 3.35
CA LYS A 280 -8.93 8.67 2.08
C LYS A 280 -7.51 8.28 1.68
N THR A 281 -6.57 8.25 2.62
CA THR A 281 -5.19 7.80 2.38
C THR A 281 -5.18 6.40 1.79
N ASN A 282 -5.95 5.47 2.39
CA ASN A 282 -6.08 4.09 1.90
C ASN A 282 -6.83 4.01 0.57
N GLN A 283 -7.91 4.78 0.38
CA GLN A 283 -8.69 4.79 -0.85
C GLN A 283 -7.84 5.15 -2.07
N TYR A 284 -6.91 6.10 -1.90
CA TYR A 284 -6.04 6.57 -2.97
C TYR A 284 -4.65 5.93 -2.96
N GLY A 285 -4.39 5.00 -2.03
CA GLY A 285 -3.12 4.28 -2.02
C GLY A 285 -1.90 5.11 -1.64
N VAL A 286 -2.10 6.31 -1.12
CA VAL A 286 -1.02 7.28 -0.93
C VAL A 286 -0.17 6.92 0.27
N GLN A 287 1.16 6.89 0.08
CA GLN A 287 2.12 6.54 1.14
C GLN A 287 3.10 7.66 1.46
N GLY A 288 3.14 8.73 0.66
CA GLY A 288 4.18 9.74 0.76
C GLY A 288 3.67 11.16 0.53
N SER A 289 4.21 12.08 1.31
CA SER A 289 3.99 13.52 1.15
C SER A 289 5.09 14.14 0.28
N PRO A 290 4.76 15.04 -0.68
CA PRO A 290 3.43 15.36 -1.16
C PRO A 290 2.99 14.38 -2.26
N THR A 291 1.69 14.09 -2.31
CA THR A 291 1.07 13.45 -3.49
C THR A 291 -0.09 14.31 -3.96
N LEU A 292 -0.07 14.76 -5.21
CA LEU A 292 -1.15 15.56 -5.81
C LEU A 292 -1.96 14.67 -6.75
N ILE A 293 -3.27 14.63 -6.53
CA ILE A 293 -4.21 13.85 -7.34
C ILE A 293 -5.28 14.77 -7.89
N MET A 294 -5.55 14.71 -9.19
CA MET A 294 -6.66 15.40 -9.83
C MET A 294 -7.57 14.42 -10.55
N ASN A 295 -8.86 14.40 -10.20
CA ASN A 295 -9.85 13.47 -10.78
C ASN A 295 -9.34 12.00 -10.80
N GLY A 296 -8.71 11.57 -9.70
CA GLY A 296 -8.12 10.23 -9.57
C GLY A 296 -6.78 10.02 -10.30
N LYS A 297 -6.24 11.03 -11.00
CA LYS A 297 -4.93 10.97 -11.65
C LYS A 297 -3.86 11.56 -10.76
N GLU A 298 -2.83 10.78 -10.46
CA GLU A 298 -1.65 11.27 -9.75
C GLU A 298 -0.76 12.14 -10.66
N TYR A 299 -0.23 13.21 -10.08
CA TYR A 299 0.71 14.13 -10.71
C TYR A 299 2.16 13.69 -10.48
N SER A 300 2.95 13.64 -11.55
CA SER A 300 4.36 13.21 -11.51
C SER A 300 5.36 14.25 -12.01
N GLY A 301 4.98 15.54 -12.02
CA GLY A 301 5.81 16.62 -12.57
C GLY A 301 6.54 17.46 -11.51
N ALA A 302 7.05 18.62 -11.95
CA ALA A 302 7.69 19.61 -11.09
C ALA A 302 6.78 20.13 -9.96
N ARG A 303 7.33 20.35 -8.76
CA ARG A 303 6.63 20.98 -7.63
C ARG A 303 6.79 22.51 -7.70
N SER A 304 6.17 23.11 -8.71
CA SER A 304 6.09 24.56 -8.87
C SER A 304 4.65 24.98 -9.16
N SER A 305 4.32 26.22 -8.85
CA SER A 305 2.97 26.77 -9.03
C SER A 305 2.51 26.67 -10.49
N GLU A 306 3.39 26.98 -11.45
CA GLU A 306 3.05 26.86 -12.87
C GLU A 306 2.75 25.42 -13.27
N ALA A 307 3.54 24.45 -12.79
CA ALA A 307 3.39 23.07 -13.19
C ALA A 307 2.14 22.42 -12.56
N PHE A 308 1.85 22.73 -11.29
CA PHE A 308 0.59 22.34 -10.65
C PHE A 308 -0.63 22.98 -11.33
N LYS A 309 -0.58 24.28 -11.62
CA LYS A 309 -1.66 24.97 -12.35
C LYS A 309 -1.86 24.34 -13.73
N ALA A 310 -0.81 24.07 -14.49
CA ALA A 310 -0.91 23.44 -15.81
C ALA A 310 -1.56 22.05 -15.73
N PHE A 311 -1.17 21.24 -14.75
CA PHE A 311 -1.80 19.94 -14.49
C PHE A 311 -3.29 20.09 -14.17
N ILE A 312 -3.65 20.98 -13.24
CA ILE A 312 -5.05 21.20 -12.84
C ILE A 312 -5.88 21.74 -14.01
N CYS A 313 -5.32 22.67 -14.79
CA CYS A 313 -5.94 23.21 -15.99
C CYS A 313 -6.20 22.13 -17.07
N SER A 314 -5.40 21.07 -17.11
CA SER A 314 -5.61 19.96 -18.06
C SER A 314 -6.86 19.13 -17.74
N GLY A 315 -7.33 19.15 -16.49
CA GLY A 315 -8.51 18.41 -16.03
C GLY A 315 -9.83 19.12 -16.26
N PHE A 316 -9.85 20.35 -16.78
CA PHE A 316 -11.11 21.01 -17.10
C PHE A 316 -11.69 20.52 -18.43
N SER A 317 -13.00 20.27 -18.46
CA SER A 317 -13.77 20.09 -19.70
C SER A 317 -13.68 21.33 -20.58
N VAL A 318 -13.84 22.50 -19.96
CA VAL A 318 -13.68 23.83 -20.57
C VAL A 318 -12.76 24.64 -19.66
N GLN A 319 -11.58 25.01 -20.17
CA GLN A 319 -10.60 25.73 -19.37
C GLN A 319 -11.08 27.15 -19.05
N PRO A 320 -11.04 27.58 -17.77
CA PRO A 320 -11.29 28.97 -17.42
C PRO A 320 -10.16 29.87 -17.95
N GLU A 321 -10.46 31.13 -18.29
CA GLU A 321 -9.44 32.09 -18.78
C GLU A 321 -8.25 32.23 -17.84
N LYS A 322 -8.48 32.06 -16.53
CA LYS A 322 -7.44 32.07 -15.50
C LYS A 322 -6.31 31.05 -15.74
N CYS A 323 -6.56 29.97 -16.49
CA CYS A 323 -5.52 29.00 -16.88
C CYS A 323 -4.40 29.61 -17.74
N ASN A 324 -4.67 30.74 -18.42
CA ASN A 324 -3.69 31.46 -19.23
C ASN A 324 -2.73 32.32 -18.40
N THR A 325 -2.97 32.49 -17.09
CA THR A 325 -2.06 33.22 -16.19
C THR A 325 -0.80 32.39 -15.94
N THR A 326 0.37 32.92 -16.26
CA THR A 326 1.65 32.30 -15.91
C THR A 326 1.96 32.52 -14.43
N LEU A 327 2.22 31.44 -13.70
CA LEU A 327 2.68 31.45 -12.32
C LEU A 327 4.19 31.17 -12.26
N SER A 328 4.76 31.19 -11.05
CA SER A 328 6.18 30.91 -10.85
C SER A 328 6.55 29.50 -11.31
N THR A 329 7.65 29.40 -12.06
CA THR A 329 8.29 28.12 -12.43
C THR A 329 9.35 27.70 -11.42
N GLN A 330 9.62 28.52 -10.40
CA GLN A 330 10.62 28.22 -9.37
C GLN A 330 10.14 27.02 -8.53
N GLN A 331 11.02 26.04 -8.36
CA GLN A 331 10.79 24.94 -7.43
C GLN A 331 11.38 25.32 -6.06
N GLY A 332 10.65 25.01 -4.99
CA GLY A 332 11.21 25.06 -3.65
C GLY A 332 12.36 24.06 -3.50
N VAL A 333 13.40 24.43 -2.76
CA VAL A 333 14.53 23.55 -2.45
C VAL A 333 14.23 22.87 -1.12
N SER A 334 14.17 21.53 -1.09
CA SER A 334 14.10 20.79 0.17
C SER A 334 15.47 20.76 0.82
N THR A 335 15.56 21.15 2.10
CA THR A 335 16.77 21.01 2.90
C THR A 335 16.81 19.72 3.74
N GLY A 336 15.76 18.88 3.64
CA GLY A 336 15.63 17.63 4.39
C GLY A 336 15.62 16.37 3.51
N SER A 337 16.14 15.26 4.04
CA SER A 337 16.02 13.93 3.46
C SER A 337 14.83 13.20 4.08
N CYS A 338 14.04 12.50 3.26
CA CYS A 338 13.19 11.42 3.76
C CYS A 338 14.12 10.25 4.12
N GLY A 339 14.02 9.74 5.34
CA GLY A 339 14.78 8.59 5.82
C GLY A 339 14.31 7.29 5.21
#